data_AF-A0A1L8DCV8-F1
#
_entry.id   AF-A0A1L8DCV8-F1
#
_cell.length_a   1.000
_cell.length_b   1.000
_cell.length_c   1.000
_cell.angle_alpha   90.00
_cell.angle_beta   90.00
_cell.angle_gamma   90.00
#
_symmetry.space_group_name_H-M   'P 1'
#
loop_
_entity.id
_entity.type
_entity.pdbx_description
1 polymer ?
#
loop_
_entity_poly.entity_id
_entity_poly.type
_entity_poly.pdbx_seq_one_letter_code
_entity_poly.pdbx_strand_id
1 'polypeptide(L)'
;MRIPSVVFLNKTPPQNENKVPFKEKLPLRLKNRVSGKGGAQSDVACLHEMSILFACMKGAEFNESACAKEITSLQKCYKTFLDTKKHRKAEDKTGNVVVGKELNYKQLNKYLKSFPEPK
;
A
#
# COMPACT_ATOMS: atom_id res chain seq x y z
N MET A 1 -0.07 -37.20 -45.83
CA MET A 1 0.83 -36.03 -45.72
C MET A 1 0.28 -35.13 -44.62
N ARG A 2 1.05 -34.88 -43.55
CA ARG A 2 0.66 -33.97 -42.47
C ARG A 2 1.26 -32.59 -42.79
N ILE A 3 0.43 -31.63 -43.15
CA ILE A 3 0.82 -30.24 -43.35
C ILE A 3 1.06 -29.64 -41.96
N PRO A 4 2.21 -29.03 -41.68
CA PRO A 4 2.55 -28.59 -40.33
C PRO A 4 1.72 -27.34 -39.97
N SER A 5 1.12 -27.35 -38.78
CA SER A 5 0.19 -26.33 -38.26
C SER A 5 0.82 -24.97 -37.92
N VAL A 6 1.87 -24.54 -38.62
CA VAL A 6 2.70 -23.39 -38.22
C VAL A 6 2.18 -22.03 -38.69
N VAL A 7 1.01 -21.93 -39.34
CA VAL A 7 0.64 -20.71 -40.08
C VAL A 7 -0.29 -19.74 -39.32
N PHE A 8 -0.75 -20.05 -38.11
CA PHE A 8 -1.68 -19.14 -37.39
C PHE A 8 -1.18 -18.67 -36.04
N LEU A 9 0.01 -18.05 -36.02
CA LEU A 9 0.26 -16.95 -35.08
C LEU A 9 -0.32 -15.67 -35.71
N ASN A 10 -1.66 -15.54 -35.69
CA ASN A 10 -2.33 -14.25 -35.90
C ASN A 10 -2.00 -13.35 -34.70
N LYS A 11 -0.79 -12.79 -34.73
CA LYS A 11 -0.37 -11.75 -33.81
C LYS A 11 -1.19 -10.52 -34.17
N THR A 12 -2.07 -10.09 -33.28
CA THR A 12 -2.84 -8.85 -33.45
C THR A 12 -1.88 -7.73 -33.87
N PRO A 13 -2.18 -6.98 -34.94
CA PRO A 13 -1.31 -5.89 -35.36
C PRO A 13 -1.22 -4.87 -34.22
N PRO A 14 -0.06 -4.18 -34.08
CA PRO A 14 0.08 -3.12 -33.09
C PRO A 14 -1.03 -2.07 -33.29
N GLN A 15 -1.52 -1.50 -32.19
CA GLN A 15 -2.54 -0.46 -32.26
C GLN A 15 -2.00 0.75 -33.04
N ASN A 16 -2.78 1.24 -34.01
CA ASN A 16 -2.42 2.42 -34.78
C ASN A 16 -2.73 3.69 -33.97
N GLU A 17 -1.69 4.45 -33.62
CA GLU A 17 -1.77 5.69 -32.83
C GLU A 17 -2.69 6.74 -33.48
N ASN A 18 -2.75 6.78 -34.81
CA ASN A 18 -3.61 7.70 -35.56
C ASN A 18 -5.09 7.37 -35.43
N LYS A 19 -5.43 6.11 -35.12
CA LYS A 19 -6.81 5.66 -34.93
C LYS A 19 -7.36 6.09 -33.56
N VAL A 20 -6.48 6.30 -32.58
CA VAL A 20 -6.83 6.73 -31.22
C VAL A 20 -5.85 7.81 -30.76
N PRO A 21 -5.97 9.04 -31.30
CA PRO A 21 -5.02 10.10 -30.99
C PRO A 21 -5.12 10.48 -29.51
N PHE A 22 -3.97 10.57 -28.85
CA PHE A 22 -3.90 11.04 -27.47
C PHE A 22 -4.31 12.52 -27.42
N LYS A 23 -5.35 12.82 -26.63
CA LYS A 23 -5.79 14.19 -26.37
C LYS A 23 -5.26 14.62 -25.01
N GLU A 24 -4.24 15.45 -25.05
CA GLU A 24 -3.58 15.99 -23.88
C GLU A 24 -4.54 16.94 -23.11
N LYS A 25 -4.98 16.54 -21.92
CA LYS A 25 -5.75 17.42 -21.01
C LYS A 25 -4.84 18.30 -20.13
N LEU A 26 -3.60 17.87 -19.93
CA LEU A 26 -2.57 18.52 -19.12
C LEU A 26 -1.22 18.30 -19.80
N PRO A 27 -0.30 19.27 -19.71
CA PRO A 27 1.02 19.14 -20.33
C PRO A 27 1.70 17.85 -19.88
N LEU A 28 2.26 17.09 -20.82
CA LEU A 28 3.05 15.88 -20.69
C LEU A 28 4.43 16.23 -20.14
N ARG A 29 4.44 16.83 -18.96
CA ARG A 29 5.63 17.26 -18.23
C ARG A 29 5.51 16.77 -16.80
N LEU A 30 6.64 16.34 -16.25
CA LEU A 30 6.71 15.89 -14.87
C LEU A 30 6.55 17.10 -13.93
N LYS A 31 5.91 16.87 -12.79
CA LYS A 31 5.84 17.86 -11.71
C LYS A 31 6.99 17.62 -10.76
N ASN A 32 7.52 18.70 -10.18
CA ASN A 32 8.54 18.65 -9.13
C ASN A 32 8.02 18.14 -7.76
N ARG A 33 6.83 17.52 -7.73
CA ARG A 33 6.20 16.98 -6.53
C ARG A 33 5.22 15.86 -6.85
N VAL A 34 5.12 14.90 -5.94
CA VAL A 34 4.10 13.85 -5.89
C VAL A 34 3.02 14.19 -4.86
N SER A 35 1.81 13.69 -5.10
CA SER A 35 0.65 13.87 -4.22
C SER A 35 0.70 12.90 -3.04
N GLY A 36 0.45 13.39 -1.82
CA GLY A 36 0.29 12.55 -0.62
C GLY A 36 -1.12 12.00 -0.40
N LYS A 37 -2.07 12.28 -1.31
CA LYS A 37 -3.51 12.02 -1.12
C LYS A 37 -3.88 10.52 -1.02
N GLY A 38 -3.04 9.61 -1.52
CA GLY A 38 -3.34 8.18 -1.58
C GLY A 38 -3.02 7.35 -0.32
N GLY A 39 -2.35 7.92 0.69
CA GLY A 39 -1.81 7.14 1.82
C GLY A 39 -2.77 6.86 2.97
N ALA A 40 -4.02 7.35 2.92
CA ALA A 40 -4.98 7.19 4.02
C ALA A 40 -5.75 5.86 3.87
N GLN A 41 -5.10 4.72 4.12
CA GLN A 41 -5.80 3.47 4.36
C GLN A 41 -6.31 3.43 5.79
N SER A 42 -7.54 2.90 5.98
CA SER A 42 -8.07 2.60 7.31
C SER A 42 -7.26 1.43 7.89
N ASP A 43 -6.40 1.73 8.86
CA ASP A 43 -5.67 0.68 9.57
C ASP A 43 -6.65 -0.12 10.46
N VAL A 44 -6.98 -1.35 10.06
CA VAL A 44 -7.63 -2.34 10.93
C VAL A 44 -6.54 -3.24 11.50
N ALA A 45 -6.45 -3.35 12.82
CA ALA A 45 -5.39 -4.08 13.51
C ALA A 45 -5.95 -5.24 14.35
N CYS A 46 -5.14 -6.27 14.57
CA CYS A 46 -5.41 -7.36 15.52
C CYS A 46 -6.68 -8.19 15.25
N LEU A 47 -7.06 -8.35 13.97
CA LEU A 47 -8.24 -9.13 13.58
C LEU A 47 -8.15 -10.60 14.02
N HIS A 48 -6.94 -11.16 14.02
CA HIS A 48 -6.71 -12.53 14.42
C HIS A 48 -6.99 -12.73 15.93
N GLU A 49 -6.40 -11.89 16.77
CA GLU A 49 -6.58 -11.91 18.22
C GLU A 49 -8.03 -11.61 18.61
N MET A 50 -8.69 -10.69 17.89
CA MET A 50 -10.13 -10.44 18.07
C MET A 50 -10.96 -11.69 17.77
N SER A 51 -10.66 -12.41 16.69
CA SER A 51 -11.40 -13.62 16.32
C SER A 51 -11.28 -14.74 17.35
N ILE A 52 -10.09 -14.91 17.94
CA ILE A 52 -9.83 -15.90 19.00
C ILE A 52 -10.59 -15.51 20.28
N LEU A 53 -10.53 -14.24 20.67
CA LEU A 53 -11.25 -13.73 21.83
C LEU A 53 -12.77 -13.94 21.70
N PHE A 54 -13.35 -13.65 20.54
CA PHE A 54 -14.77 -13.90 20.29
C PHE A 54 -15.13 -15.39 20.30
N ALA A 55 -14.25 -16.26 19.83
CA ALA A 55 -14.45 -17.71 19.92
C ALA A 55 -14.48 -18.18 21.38
N CYS A 56 -13.58 -17.69 22.22
CA CYS A 56 -13.56 -18.02 23.64
C CYS A 56 -14.81 -17.48 24.36
N MET A 57 -15.15 -16.21 24.15
CA MET A 57 -16.33 -15.59 24.77
C MET A 57 -17.62 -16.34 24.40
N LYS A 58 -17.75 -16.81 23.15
CA LYS A 58 -18.89 -17.62 22.74
C LYS A 58 -18.98 -18.95 23.49
N GLY A 59 -17.84 -19.60 23.75
CA GLY A 59 -17.79 -20.88 24.48
C GLY A 59 -17.96 -20.75 26.00
N ALA A 60 -17.62 -19.59 26.56
CA ALA A 60 -17.65 -19.33 27.99
C ALA A 60 -18.81 -18.42 28.44
N GLU A 61 -19.88 -18.29 27.64
CA GLU A 61 -21.04 -17.44 27.92
C GLU A 61 -20.65 -15.99 28.27
N PHE A 62 -19.66 -15.44 27.56
CA PHE A 62 -19.14 -14.08 27.76
C PHE A 62 -18.50 -13.84 29.13
N ASN A 63 -18.07 -14.89 29.84
CA ASN A 63 -17.31 -14.75 31.07
C ASN A 63 -15.86 -14.32 30.76
N GLU A 64 -15.54 -13.07 31.04
CA GLU A 64 -14.21 -12.47 30.81
C GLU A 64 -13.09 -13.19 31.59
N SER A 65 -13.39 -13.68 32.79
CA SER A 65 -12.38 -14.37 33.62
C SER A 65 -11.91 -15.68 33.01
N ALA A 66 -12.78 -16.36 32.26
CA ALA A 66 -12.44 -17.60 31.55
C ALA A 66 -11.56 -17.35 30.32
N CYS A 67 -11.65 -16.16 29.73
CA CYS A 67 -10.93 -15.75 28.51
C CYS A 67 -9.78 -14.75 28.77
N ALA A 68 -9.24 -14.75 30.00
CA ALA A 68 -8.19 -13.80 30.40
C ALA A 68 -6.94 -13.87 29.50
N LYS A 69 -6.59 -15.07 28.99
CA LYS A 69 -5.43 -15.25 28.11
C LYS A 69 -5.64 -14.54 26.77
N GLU A 70 -6.81 -14.71 26.17
CA GLU A 70 -7.19 -14.13 24.89
C GLU A 70 -7.26 -12.60 25.00
N ILE A 71 -7.79 -12.07 26.12
CA ILE A 71 -7.82 -10.63 26.42
C ILE A 71 -6.40 -10.05 26.48
N THR A 72 -5.49 -10.69 27.23
CA THR A 72 -4.10 -10.21 27.33
C THR A 72 -3.37 -10.25 25.98
N SER A 73 -3.66 -11.26 25.15
CA SER A 73 -3.08 -11.37 23.80
C SER A 73 -3.53 -10.22 22.89
N LEU A 74 -4.83 -9.90 22.90
CA LEU A 74 -5.41 -8.80 22.13
C LEU A 74 -4.82 -7.45 22.58
N GLN A 75 -4.74 -7.21 23.89
CA GLN A 75 -4.14 -6.00 24.44
C GLN A 75 -2.67 -5.84 24.03
N LYS A 76 -1.91 -6.93 24.05
CA LYS A 76 -0.51 -6.94 23.62
C LYS A 76 -0.39 -6.59 22.13
N CYS A 77 -1.19 -7.23 21.27
CA CYS A 77 -1.22 -6.89 19.84
C CYS A 77 -1.54 -5.40 19.63
N TYR A 78 -2.60 -4.91 20.27
CA TYR A 78 -3.04 -3.53 20.08
C TYR A 78 -1.98 -2.52 20.55
N LYS A 79 -1.30 -2.79 21.66
CA LYS A 79 -0.19 -1.96 22.14
C LYS A 79 0.96 -1.90 21.13
N THR A 80 1.40 -3.06 20.61
CA THR A 80 2.47 -3.10 19.60
C THR A 80 2.08 -2.36 18.31
N PHE A 81 0.82 -2.48 17.89
CA PHE A 81 0.29 -1.72 16.75
C PHE A 81 0.33 -0.20 16.99
N LEU A 82 -0.08 0.27 18.18
CA LEU A 82 -0.02 1.69 18.51
C LEU A 82 1.42 2.22 18.52
N ASP A 83 2.35 1.46 19.09
CA ASP A 83 3.75 1.86 19.18
C ASP A 83 4.39 1.90 17.79
N THR A 84 4.21 0.87 16.97
CA THR A 84 4.70 0.86 15.56
C THR A 84 4.09 1.98 14.74
N LYS A 85 2.80 2.27 14.91
CA LYS A 85 2.13 3.40 14.24
C LYS A 85 2.70 4.75 14.66
N LYS A 86 3.05 4.93 15.94
CA LYS A 86 3.71 6.15 16.43
C LYS A 86 5.12 6.28 15.84
N HIS A 87 5.90 5.20 15.84
CA HIS A 87 7.24 5.18 15.25
C HIS A 87 7.21 5.51 13.75
N ARG A 88 6.33 4.85 12.97
CA ARG A 88 6.13 5.15 11.54
C ARG A 88 5.80 6.62 11.30
N LYS A 89 4.88 7.19 12.08
CA LYS A 89 4.52 8.62 11.99
C LYS A 89 5.68 9.55 12.35
N ALA A 90 6.53 9.16 13.29
CA ALA A 90 7.71 9.94 13.66
C ALA A 90 8.76 9.90 12.54
N GLU A 91 9.05 8.72 12.01
CA GLU A 91 9.95 8.54 10.85
C GLU A 91 9.47 9.33 9.64
N ASP A 92 8.19 9.25 9.31
CA ASP A 92 7.55 10.02 8.24
C ASP A 92 7.71 11.54 8.40
N LYS A 93 7.77 12.03 9.64
CA LYS A 93 8.01 13.47 9.92
C LYS A 93 9.46 13.87 9.76
N THR A 94 10.42 13.01 10.12
CA THR A 94 11.85 13.32 9.97
C THR A 94 12.25 13.54 8.52
N GLY A 95 11.58 12.86 7.58
CA GLY A 95 11.83 13.04 6.15
C GLY A 95 13.24 12.61 5.72
N ASN A 96 13.88 11.72 6.48
CA ASN A 96 15.16 11.12 6.12
C ASN A 96 14.97 10.18 4.93
N VAL A 97 15.73 10.41 3.85
CA VAL A 97 15.67 9.60 2.64
C VAL A 97 16.62 8.43 2.82
N VAL A 98 16.09 7.21 2.86
CA VAL A 98 16.88 5.97 2.97
C VAL A 98 16.89 5.28 1.61
N VAL A 99 18.06 4.89 1.13
CA VAL A 99 18.23 4.21 -0.16
C VAL A 99 17.76 2.75 -0.05
N GLY A 100 17.08 2.23 -1.08
CA GLY A 100 16.65 0.83 -1.15
C GLY A 100 15.31 0.51 -0.48
N LYS A 101 14.57 1.52 -0.01
CA LYS A 101 13.20 1.37 0.51
C LYS A 101 12.22 2.25 -0.28
N GLU A 102 10.95 1.88 -0.26
CA GLU A 102 9.87 2.74 -0.74
C GLU A 102 9.81 4.02 0.10
N LEU A 103 9.86 5.17 -0.57
CA LEU A 103 9.89 6.48 0.08
C LEU A 103 8.49 7.04 0.25
N ASN A 104 8.23 7.63 1.42
CA ASN A 104 7.02 8.41 1.64
C ASN A 104 7.03 9.68 0.78
N TYR A 105 5.85 10.20 0.41
CA TYR A 105 5.69 11.41 -0.41
C TYR A 105 6.48 12.61 0.14
N LYS A 106 6.64 12.72 1.47
CA LYS A 106 7.43 13.77 2.11
C LYS A 106 8.92 13.64 1.81
N GLN A 107 9.46 12.43 1.94
CA GLN A 107 10.85 12.10 1.65
C GLN A 107 11.13 12.30 0.16
N LEU A 108 10.24 11.78 -0.70
CA LEU A 108 10.37 11.89 -2.15
C LEU A 108 10.28 13.34 -2.62
N ASN A 109 9.34 14.14 -2.09
CA ASN A 109 9.24 15.56 -2.42
C ASN A 109 10.44 16.39 -1.91
N LYS A 110 11.09 15.96 -0.83
CA LYS A 110 12.35 16.59 -0.38
C LYS A 110 13.47 16.32 -1.38
N TYR A 111 13.54 15.10 -1.92
CA TYR A 111 14.50 14.70 -2.95
C TYR A 111 14.24 15.38 -4.31
N LEU A 112 12.99 15.40 -4.79
CA LEU A 112 12.66 16.04 -6.08
C LEU A 112 12.95 17.55 -6.10
N LYS A 113 12.97 18.21 -4.93
CA LYS A 113 13.34 19.62 -4.84
C LYS A 113 14.82 19.88 -5.14
N SER A 114 15.72 18.93 -4.92
CA SER A 114 17.13 19.11 -5.27
C SER A 114 17.40 18.91 -6.77
N PHE A 115 16.50 18.21 -7.48
CA PHE A 115 16.62 17.93 -8.90
C PHE A 115 15.30 18.24 -9.64
N PRO A 116 14.96 19.52 -9.82
CA PRO A 116 13.74 19.92 -10.50
C PRO A 116 13.82 19.65 -12.01
N GLU A 117 12.67 19.34 -12.62
CA GLU A 117 12.53 19.22 -14.07
C GLU A 117 12.76 20.58 -14.75
N PRO A 118 13.52 20.64 -15.86
CA PRO A 118 13.64 21.86 -16.67
C PRO A 118 12.27 22.31 -17.20
N LYS A 119 12.12 23.63 -17.38
CA LYS A 119 10.84 24.26 -17.77
C LYS A 119 10.48 24.00 -19.23
#